data_AF-M1W1I6-F1
#
_entry.id   AF-M1W1I6-F1
#
_cell.length_a   1.000
_cell.length_b   1.000
_cell.length_c   1.000
_cell.angle_alpha   90.00
_cell.angle_beta   90.00
_cell.angle_gamma   90.00
#
_symmetry.space_group_name_H-M   'P 1'
#
loop_
_entity.id
_entity.type
_entity.pdbx_description
1 polymer ?
#
loop_
_entity_poly.entity_id
_entity_poly.type
_entity_poly.pdbx_seq_one_letter_code
_entity_poly.pdbx_strand_id
1 'polypeptide(L)'
;MATAARRVVQTLSAPLCKSAPHRRAPRLTNTIPTHSHQTRAFAASRSAAAAPTVSRTRYSFKKEEFTLAEIPQNAFDRAIDYYHYDDPHPPSDLYTRISSAKCYGVVQRAEAAIRGGASPYSLSFSDVEDISAETMHLVACIMFYITSPDAGRIFAAALWASASAKGLRHATLSLAKYLVHFRIYGMVAGLNASEARFKRLVASGNDADAMAVEGHLLHQQKRYEAAKTVLERALEIGGHPTWRNYCELRLGTTYAALNRDNDARRILEKLADMGLPDAEPPLAELYLKRRWEGWELRTYRAANRMAPKLFAYLSEEEMKKHEDEDGERTSEERLLWSIEWSRLSERPRMSD
;
A
#
# COMPACT_ATOMS: atom_id res chain seq x y z
N MET A 1 -32.26 -47.17 18.93
CA MET A 1 -32.17 -45.88 18.23
C MET A 1 -31.93 -44.78 19.25
N ALA A 2 -30.68 -44.34 19.43
CA ALA A 2 -30.30 -43.07 20.05
C ALA A 2 -28.80 -42.83 19.81
N THR A 3 -28.54 -41.75 19.08
CA THR A 3 -27.41 -40.81 19.06
C THR A 3 -26.10 -41.14 19.81
N ALA A 4 -24.97 -41.10 19.10
CA ALA A 4 -23.66 -40.73 19.67
C ALA A 4 -22.79 -40.03 18.63
N ALA A 5 -22.38 -38.81 18.96
CA ALA A 5 -21.71 -37.83 18.11
C ALA A 5 -20.17 -37.97 18.11
N ARG A 6 -19.60 -37.54 16.98
CA ARG A 6 -18.16 -37.52 16.65
C ARG A 6 -17.36 -36.52 17.50
N ARG A 7 -16.17 -36.98 17.90
CA ARG A 7 -15.01 -36.16 18.27
C ARG A 7 -14.31 -35.61 17.01
N VAL A 8 -13.71 -34.43 17.12
CA VAL A 8 -12.24 -34.15 17.02
C VAL A 8 -12.07 -32.65 16.77
N VAL A 9 -11.51 -31.94 17.75
CA VAL A 9 -10.82 -30.65 17.58
C VAL A 9 -9.50 -30.78 18.34
N GLN A 10 -8.38 -30.73 17.61
CA GLN A 10 -7.04 -30.68 18.18
C GLN A 10 -6.59 -29.22 18.24
N THR A 11 -6.29 -28.79 19.47
CA THR A 11 -5.60 -27.55 19.83
C THR A 11 -4.09 -27.77 19.77
N LEU A 12 -3.36 -26.98 18.97
CA LEU A 12 -1.90 -26.87 19.08
C LEU A 12 -1.57 -25.66 19.96
N SER A 13 -1.02 -25.94 21.14
CA SER A 13 -0.41 -24.96 22.05
C SER A 13 1.11 -25.08 21.93
N ALA A 14 1.80 -23.95 21.71
CA ALA A 14 3.26 -23.89 21.74
C ALA A 14 3.76 -23.78 23.21
N PRO A 15 4.84 -24.48 23.60
CA PRO A 15 5.33 -24.43 24.97
C PRO A 15 6.29 -23.24 25.21
N LEU A 16 6.14 -22.69 26.41
CA LEU A 16 6.92 -21.60 27.00
C LEU A 16 8.37 -22.00 27.31
N CYS A 17 9.25 -21.04 27.07
CA CYS A 17 10.69 -21.03 27.30
C CYS A 17 11.08 -21.24 28.78
N LYS A 18 12.09 -22.07 29.04
CA LYS A 18 12.82 -22.13 30.33
C LYS A 18 14.31 -21.93 30.07
N SER A 19 14.84 -20.84 30.60
CA SER A 19 16.26 -20.47 30.63
C SER A 19 17.03 -21.21 31.74
N ALA A 20 18.25 -21.69 31.48
CA ALA A 20 19.44 -21.73 32.37
C ALA A 20 20.63 -22.47 31.66
N PRO A 21 21.86 -22.52 32.22
CA PRO A 21 22.83 -21.42 32.33
C PRO A 21 24.22 -21.77 31.72
N HIS A 22 25.09 -20.75 31.68
CA HIS A 22 26.48 -20.73 31.22
C HIS A 22 27.31 -22.04 31.35
N ARG A 23 27.97 -22.41 30.24
CA ARG A 23 29.23 -23.19 30.25
C ARG A 23 30.29 -22.56 29.35
N ARG A 24 31.51 -22.52 29.90
CA ARG A 24 32.76 -22.02 29.30
C ARG A 24 33.16 -22.85 28.08
N ALA A 25 33.53 -22.17 26.99
CA ALA A 25 34.18 -22.77 25.82
C ALA A 25 35.71 -22.87 26.01
N PRO A 26 36.38 -23.89 25.44
CA PRO A 26 37.83 -23.99 25.42
C PRO A 26 38.45 -23.20 24.25
N ARG A 27 39.69 -22.74 24.47
CA ARG A 27 40.55 -22.09 23.48
C ARG A 27 40.85 -23.04 22.31
N LEU A 28 40.68 -22.55 21.08
CA LEU A 28 41.30 -23.12 19.89
C LEU A 28 42.20 -22.10 19.22
N THR A 29 43.35 -22.63 18.79
CA THR A 29 44.54 -21.95 18.29
C THR A 29 44.42 -21.53 16.83
N ASN A 30 45.10 -20.42 16.54
CA ASN A 30 45.30 -19.82 15.23
C ASN A 30 45.78 -20.79 14.15
N THR A 31 45.17 -20.69 12.97
CA THR A 31 45.85 -20.84 11.67
C THR A 31 45.22 -19.86 10.68
N ILE A 32 46.04 -18.90 10.22
CA ILE A 32 45.69 -17.87 9.23
C ILE A 32 46.16 -18.38 7.86
N PRO A 33 45.27 -18.45 6.84
CA PRO A 33 45.70 -18.41 5.45
C PRO A 33 45.50 -16.98 4.91
N THR A 34 46.61 -16.36 4.53
CA THR A 34 46.68 -15.08 3.83
C THR A 34 46.15 -15.24 2.40
N HIS A 35 44.94 -14.73 2.12
CA HIS A 35 44.50 -14.46 0.76
C HIS A 35 44.62 -12.96 0.45
N SER A 36 45.43 -12.67 -0.56
CA SER A 36 45.70 -11.35 -1.11
C SER A 36 44.44 -10.72 -1.70
N HIS A 37 43.95 -9.64 -1.09
CA HIS A 37 42.94 -8.78 -1.71
C HIS A 37 43.59 -7.91 -2.79
N GLN A 38 43.27 -8.18 -4.06
CA GLN A 38 43.44 -7.22 -5.14
C GLN A 38 42.42 -6.09 -4.98
N THR A 39 42.86 -4.95 -4.46
CA THR A 39 42.14 -3.68 -4.52
C THR A 39 42.12 -3.17 -5.96
N ARG A 40 40.98 -3.34 -6.65
CA ARG A 40 40.68 -2.56 -7.86
C ARG A 40 40.37 -1.11 -7.45
N ALA A 41 41.32 -0.22 -7.69
CA ALA A 41 41.12 1.22 -7.61
C ALA A 41 40.15 1.65 -8.73
N PHE A 42 38.97 2.13 -8.36
CA PHE A 42 38.09 2.84 -9.28
C PHE A 42 38.57 4.29 -9.39
N ALA A 43 39.08 4.65 -10.58
CA ALA A 43 39.37 6.02 -10.95
C ALA A 43 38.06 6.83 -11.00
N ALA A 44 37.97 7.87 -10.18
CA ALA A 44 36.85 8.81 -10.19
C ALA A 44 36.95 9.73 -11.43
N SER A 45 36.06 9.55 -12.40
CA SER A 45 35.87 10.49 -13.50
C SER A 45 35.14 11.74 -12.99
N ARG A 46 35.83 12.89 -13.02
CA ARG A 46 35.20 14.21 -12.85
C ARG A 46 34.62 14.65 -14.19
N SER A 47 33.34 14.39 -14.40
CA SER A 47 32.54 15.17 -15.36
C SER A 47 31.21 15.57 -14.71
N ALA A 48 31.03 16.88 -14.56
CA ALA A 48 29.75 17.47 -14.19
C ALA A 48 28.80 17.32 -15.38
N ALA A 49 28.17 16.15 -15.49
CA ALA A 49 27.11 15.92 -16.46
C ALA A 49 25.86 16.66 -15.98
N ALA A 50 25.36 17.58 -16.82
CA ALA A 50 24.03 18.14 -16.68
C ALA A 50 23.03 16.99 -16.50
N ALA A 51 22.22 17.06 -15.44
CA ALA A 51 21.24 16.03 -15.13
C ALA A 51 20.36 15.78 -16.36
N PRO A 52 20.19 14.53 -16.81
CA PRO A 52 19.38 14.23 -17.97
C PRO A 52 17.95 14.72 -17.70
N THR A 53 17.49 15.66 -18.52
CA THR A 53 16.09 16.09 -18.54
C THR A 53 15.28 14.91 -19.04
N VAL A 54 14.84 14.05 -18.11
CA VAL A 54 13.96 12.93 -18.42
C VAL A 54 12.70 13.51 -19.04
N SER A 55 12.54 13.31 -20.34
CA SER A 55 11.30 13.53 -21.07
C SER A 55 10.19 12.82 -20.28
N ARG A 56 9.39 13.59 -19.54
CA ARG A 56 8.22 13.06 -18.85
C ARG A 56 7.19 12.76 -19.92
N THR A 57 7.19 11.51 -20.38
CA THR A 57 6.12 10.99 -21.23
C THR A 57 4.80 11.29 -20.54
N ARG A 58 3.96 12.12 -21.18
CA ARG A 58 2.65 12.46 -20.64
C ARG A 58 1.83 11.17 -20.62
N TYR A 59 1.27 10.86 -19.46
CA TYR A 59 0.39 9.72 -19.30
C TYR A 59 -1.03 10.13 -19.70
N SER A 60 -1.71 9.30 -20.48
CA SER A 60 -3.10 9.53 -20.89
C SER A 60 -3.86 8.21 -20.87
N PHE A 61 -5.01 8.18 -20.20
CA PHE A 61 -5.94 7.06 -20.33
C PHE A 61 -6.50 7.04 -21.74
N LYS A 62 -6.39 5.89 -22.40
CA LYS A 62 -6.93 5.68 -23.74
C LYS A 62 -8.42 5.34 -23.63
N LYS A 63 -9.19 5.72 -24.63
CA LYS A 63 -10.64 5.51 -24.64
C LYS A 63 -10.99 4.02 -24.61
N GLU A 64 -10.15 3.19 -25.22
CA GLU A 64 -10.30 1.75 -25.33
C GLU A 64 -10.08 1.03 -23.98
N GLU A 65 -9.41 1.69 -23.03
CA GLU A 65 -9.16 1.16 -21.68
C GLU A 65 -10.41 1.27 -20.78
N PHE A 66 -11.40 2.08 -21.17
CA PHE A 66 -12.68 2.19 -20.49
C PHE A 66 -13.64 1.11 -21.00
N THR A 67 -13.48 -0.11 -20.50
CA THR A 67 -14.32 -1.26 -20.85
C THR A 67 -14.74 -2.06 -19.62
N LEU A 68 -16.03 -2.41 -19.54
CA LEU A 68 -16.56 -3.31 -18.51
C LEU A 68 -16.45 -4.80 -18.88
N ALA A 69 -15.89 -5.14 -20.05
CA ALA A 69 -15.84 -6.52 -20.55
C ALA A 69 -15.24 -7.53 -19.54
N GLU A 70 -14.32 -7.09 -18.70
CA GLU A 70 -13.62 -7.91 -17.72
C GLU A 70 -14.11 -7.67 -16.27
N ILE A 71 -15.07 -6.76 -16.07
CA ILE A 71 -15.61 -6.43 -14.75
C ILE A 71 -17.08 -6.88 -14.70
N PRO A 72 -17.36 -8.14 -14.33
CA PRO A 72 -18.74 -8.60 -14.18
C PRO A 72 -19.42 -7.92 -12.99
N GLN A 73 -20.75 -7.84 -13.02
CA GLN A 73 -21.53 -7.21 -11.95
C GLN A 73 -21.25 -7.81 -10.55
N ASN A 74 -21.02 -9.13 -10.46
CA ASN A 74 -20.71 -9.79 -9.18
C ASN A 74 -19.35 -9.38 -8.59
N ALA A 75 -18.48 -8.69 -9.34
CA ALA A 75 -17.27 -8.07 -8.80
C ALA A 75 -17.60 -6.92 -7.84
N PHE A 76 -18.71 -6.22 -8.07
CA PHE A 76 -19.18 -5.14 -7.20
C PHE A 76 -19.69 -5.66 -5.87
N ASP A 77 -20.36 -6.82 -5.84
CA ASP A 77 -20.79 -7.44 -4.57
C ASP A 77 -19.58 -7.67 -3.66
N ARG A 78 -18.52 -8.31 -4.19
CA ARG A 78 -17.28 -8.56 -3.44
C ARG A 78 -16.58 -7.26 -3.01
N ALA A 79 -16.54 -6.26 -3.89
CA ALA A 79 -15.92 -4.98 -3.59
C ALA A 79 -16.70 -4.18 -2.54
N ILE A 80 -18.04 -4.26 -2.53
CA ILE A 80 -18.90 -3.65 -1.51
C ILE A 80 -18.67 -4.33 -0.16
N ASP A 81 -18.65 -5.67 -0.13
CA ASP A 81 -18.36 -6.43 1.10
C ASP A 81 -17.00 -6.05 1.69
N TYR A 82 -15.98 -5.94 0.83
CA TYR A 82 -14.64 -5.53 1.24
C TYR A 82 -14.60 -4.07 1.72
N TYR A 83 -15.26 -3.17 1.00
CA TYR A 83 -15.35 -1.76 1.36
C TYR A 83 -15.97 -1.56 2.75
N HIS A 84 -17.01 -2.32 3.08
CA HIS A 84 -17.64 -2.31 4.41
C HIS A 84 -16.77 -2.91 5.51
N TYR A 85 -15.88 -3.85 5.17
CA TYR A 85 -14.95 -4.44 6.12
C TYR A 85 -13.84 -3.45 6.52
N ASP A 86 -13.31 -2.71 5.55
CA ASP A 86 -12.19 -1.78 5.76
C ASP A 86 -12.57 -0.48 6.50
N ASP A 87 -13.82 -0.01 6.35
CA ASP A 87 -14.32 1.19 7.02
C ASP A 87 -15.62 0.90 7.79
N PRO A 88 -15.53 0.52 9.09
CA PRO A 88 -16.68 0.16 9.90
C PRO A 88 -17.60 1.35 10.22
N HIS A 89 -17.17 2.58 9.91
CA HIS A 89 -17.93 3.81 10.18
C HIS A 89 -18.00 4.70 8.93
N PRO A 90 -18.70 4.25 7.88
CA PRO A 90 -18.79 5.05 6.67
C PRO A 90 -19.50 6.38 6.99
N PRO A 91 -19.02 7.51 6.46
CA PRO A 91 -19.45 8.84 6.89
C PRO A 91 -20.89 9.22 6.49
N SER A 92 -21.65 8.35 5.80
CA SER A 92 -23.06 8.63 5.48
C SER A 92 -23.91 7.38 5.19
N ASP A 93 -25.23 7.52 5.36
CA ASP A 93 -26.25 6.53 4.97
C ASP A 93 -26.22 6.14 3.48
N LEU A 94 -25.59 6.95 2.62
CA LEU A 94 -25.43 6.60 1.20
C LEU A 94 -24.52 5.38 1.02
N TYR A 95 -23.53 5.21 1.89
CA TYR A 95 -22.58 4.11 1.80
C TYR A 95 -23.21 2.77 2.18
N THR A 96 -24.24 2.75 3.04
CA THR A 96 -24.92 1.52 3.48
C THR A 96 -26.03 1.05 2.52
N ARG A 97 -26.33 1.80 1.46
CA ARG A 97 -27.54 1.58 0.64
C ARG A 97 -27.31 1.39 -0.86
N ILE A 98 -26.08 1.49 -1.36
CA ILE A 98 -25.84 1.32 -2.80
C ILE A 98 -25.79 -0.18 -3.15
N SER A 99 -26.67 -0.63 -4.04
CA SER A 99 -26.63 -2.00 -4.54
C SER A 99 -25.54 -2.16 -5.61
N SER A 100 -25.03 -3.37 -5.78
CA SER A 100 -24.12 -3.72 -6.87
C SER A 100 -24.71 -3.40 -8.25
N ALA A 101 -26.01 -3.66 -8.43
CA ALA A 101 -26.73 -3.29 -9.66
C ALA A 101 -26.69 -1.78 -9.93
N LYS A 102 -26.88 -0.95 -8.90
CA LYS A 102 -26.79 0.51 -9.03
C LYS A 102 -25.36 0.96 -9.33
N CYS A 103 -24.36 0.38 -8.67
CA CYS A 103 -22.96 0.67 -8.96
C CYS A 103 -22.61 0.33 -10.42
N TYR A 104 -22.97 -0.89 -10.85
CA TYR A 104 -22.73 -1.37 -12.21
C TYR A 104 -23.41 -0.46 -13.24
N GLY A 105 -24.67 -0.06 -13.01
CA GLY A 105 -25.39 0.85 -13.90
C GLY A 105 -24.73 2.24 -14.02
N VAL A 106 -24.15 2.78 -12.95
CA VAL A 106 -23.38 4.04 -12.99
C VAL A 106 -22.15 3.89 -13.89
N VAL A 107 -21.41 2.78 -13.76
CA VAL A 107 -20.20 2.55 -14.57
C VAL A 107 -20.54 2.27 -16.03
N GLN A 108 -21.63 1.54 -16.31
CA GLN A 108 -22.14 1.34 -17.68
C GLN A 108 -22.49 2.66 -18.36
N ARG A 109 -23.15 3.58 -17.64
CA ARG A 109 -23.44 4.92 -18.16
C ARG A 109 -22.14 5.71 -18.41
N ALA A 110 -21.15 5.60 -17.52
CA ALA A 110 -19.84 6.24 -17.71
C ALA A 110 -19.12 5.69 -18.95
N GLU A 111 -19.08 4.37 -19.12
CA GLU A 111 -18.53 3.72 -20.31
C GLU A 111 -19.22 4.18 -21.59
N ALA A 112 -20.56 4.18 -21.61
CA ALA A 112 -21.34 4.63 -22.77
C ALA A 112 -21.07 6.10 -23.11
N ALA A 113 -21.00 6.98 -22.11
CA ALA A 113 -20.68 8.39 -22.31
C ALA A 113 -19.28 8.59 -22.89
N ILE A 114 -18.27 7.90 -22.34
CA ILE A 114 -16.88 7.96 -22.82
C ILE A 114 -16.79 7.42 -24.25
N ARG A 115 -17.45 6.30 -24.54
CA ARG A 115 -17.58 5.73 -25.89
C ARG A 115 -18.28 6.68 -26.85
N GLY A 116 -19.24 7.47 -26.37
CA GLY A 116 -19.89 8.58 -27.09
C GLY A 116 -19.02 9.82 -27.29
N GLY A 117 -17.80 9.87 -26.74
CA GLY A 117 -16.88 10.99 -26.89
C GLY A 117 -16.87 11.98 -25.72
N ALA A 118 -17.59 11.69 -24.63
CA ALA A 118 -17.47 12.47 -23.41
C ALA A 118 -16.05 12.38 -22.83
N SER A 119 -15.59 13.46 -22.22
CA SER A 119 -14.31 13.46 -21.50
C SER A 119 -14.43 12.64 -20.21
N PRO A 120 -13.53 11.67 -19.95
CA PRO A 120 -13.57 10.87 -18.72
C PRO A 120 -13.30 11.71 -17.45
N TYR A 121 -12.81 12.94 -17.59
CA TYR A 121 -12.45 13.81 -16.49
C TYR A 121 -13.55 14.79 -16.08
N SER A 122 -14.65 14.82 -16.84
CA SER A 122 -15.78 15.73 -16.64
C SER A 122 -17.06 15.13 -17.21
N LEU A 123 -17.41 13.93 -16.75
CA LEU A 123 -18.60 13.23 -17.20
C LEU A 123 -19.86 14.03 -16.83
N SER A 124 -20.69 14.27 -17.85
CA SER A 124 -22.02 14.83 -17.70
C SER A 124 -23.00 13.84 -18.32
N PHE A 125 -24.05 13.49 -17.58
CA PHE A 125 -25.08 12.56 -18.04
C PHE A 125 -26.27 13.37 -18.54
N SER A 126 -26.68 13.15 -19.79
CA SER A 126 -27.77 13.90 -20.45
C SER A 126 -29.18 13.41 -20.10
N ASP A 127 -29.29 12.29 -19.38
CA ASP A 127 -30.59 11.68 -19.09
C ASP A 127 -31.28 12.32 -17.88
N VAL A 128 -32.59 12.04 -17.75
CA VAL A 128 -33.52 12.61 -16.75
C VAL A 128 -33.05 12.45 -15.29
N GLU A 129 -32.18 11.48 -15.00
CA GLU A 129 -31.53 11.33 -13.69
C GLU A 129 -30.02 11.60 -13.79
N ASP A 130 -29.61 12.83 -13.43
CA ASP A 130 -28.21 13.19 -13.22
C ASP A 130 -27.64 12.40 -12.03
N ILE A 131 -26.48 11.79 -12.23
CA ILE A 131 -25.81 11.03 -11.18
C ILE A 131 -25.15 12.05 -10.25
N SER A 132 -25.48 11.98 -8.95
CA SER A 132 -24.91 12.92 -7.98
C SER A 132 -23.40 12.73 -7.83
N ALA A 133 -22.69 13.80 -7.41
CA ALA A 133 -21.24 13.74 -7.20
C ALA A 133 -20.87 12.72 -6.10
N GLU A 134 -21.70 12.59 -5.07
CA GLU A 134 -21.54 11.62 -3.97
C GLU A 134 -21.67 10.19 -4.48
N THR A 135 -22.65 9.94 -5.36
CA THR A 135 -22.84 8.62 -5.98
C THR A 135 -21.63 8.28 -6.85
N MET A 136 -21.12 9.21 -7.65
CA MET A 136 -19.90 9.01 -8.44
C MET A 136 -18.69 8.70 -7.54
N HIS A 137 -18.51 9.44 -6.45
CA HIS A 137 -17.41 9.20 -5.50
C HIS A 137 -17.50 7.83 -4.84
N LEU A 138 -18.68 7.44 -4.37
CA LEU A 138 -18.91 6.13 -3.77
C LEU A 138 -18.63 5.00 -4.76
N VAL A 139 -19.20 5.07 -5.97
CA VAL A 139 -18.96 4.06 -7.01
C VAL A 139 -17.48 4.02 -7.39
N ALA A 140 -16.79 5.15 -7.43
CA ALA A 140 -15.35 5.19 -7.67
C ALA A 140 -14.55 4.50 -6.56
N CYS A 141 -14.91 4.68 -5.29
CA CYS A 141 -14.30 3.97 -4.17
C CYS A 141 -14.51 2.45 -4.30
N ILE A 142 -15.73 1.99 -4.62
CA ILE A 142 -16.02 0.57 -4.83
C ILE A 142 -15.22 0.03 -6.03
N MET A 143 -15.22 0.76 -7.15
CA MET A 143 -14.45 0.40 -8.36
C MET A 143 -12.95 0.25 -8.10
N PHE A 144 -12.40 1.04 -7.18
CA PHE A 144 -11.00 0.95 -6.79
C PHE A 144 -10.65 -0.37 -6.08
N TYR A 145 -11.62 -0.99 -5.38
CA TYR A 145 -11.45 -2.27 -4.70
C TYR A 145 -11.69 -3.50 -5.58
N ILE A 146 -12.11 -3.31 -6.84
CA ILE A 146 -12.18 -4.41 -7.80
C ILE A 146 -10.73 -4.74 -8.20
N THR A 147 -10.21 -5.83 -7.63
CA THR A 147 -8.78 -6.17 -7.65
C THR A 147 -8.22 -6.51 -9.01
N SER A 148 -9.05 -6.67 -10.05
CA SER A 148 -8.65 -6.96 -11.43
C SER A 148 -9.82 -6.60 -12.37
N PRO A 149 -9.62 -5.90 -13.49
CA PRO A 149 -8.37 -5.43 -14.14
C PRO A 149 -8.13 -3.91 -13.96
N ASP A 150 -7.04 -3.38 -14.56
CA ASP A 150 -6.70 -1.93 -14.60
C ASP A 150 -7.89 -1.02 -14.94
N ALA A 151 -8.85 -1.51 -15.74
CA ALA A 151 -10.12 -0.85 -16.02
C ALA A 151 -10.81 -0.33 -14.75
N GLY A 152 -10.80 -1.09 -13.65
CA GLY A 152 -11.39 -0.71 -12.38
C GLY A 152 -10.82 0.61 -11.84
N ARG A 153 -9.48 0.72 -11.84
CA ARG A 153 -8.73 1.90 -11.41
C ARG A 153 -8.92 3.08 -12.35
N ILE A 154 -8.97 2.82 -13.65
CA ILE A 154 -9.19 3.84 -14.69
C ILE A 154 -10.59 4.45 -14.56
N PHE A 155 -11.63 3.62 -14.37
CA PHE A 155 -12.98 4.09 -14.08
C PHE A 155 -13.07 4.83 -12.75
N ALA A 156 -12.43 4.33 -11.69
CA ALA A 156 -12.38 5.02 -10.40
C ALA A 156 -11.79 6.44 -10.54
N ALA A 157 -10.67 6.58 -11.26
CA ALA A 157 -10.05 7.87 -11.53
C ALA A 157 -10.97 8.82 -12.31
N ALA A 158 -11.66 8.33 -13.34
CA ALA A 158 -12.61 9.12 -14.13
C ALA A 158 -13.83 9.58 -13.31
N LEU A 159 -14.40 8.69 -12.50
CA LEU A 159 -15.53 9.00 -11.63
C LEU A 159 -15.14 9.98 -10.52
N TRP A 160 -13.99 9.81 -9.86
CA TRP A 160 -13.48 10.80 -8.91
C TRP A 160 -13.19 12.15 -9.58
N ALA A 161 -12.61 12.16 -10.79
CA ALA A 161 -12.37 13.39 -11.53
C ALA A 161 -13.67 14.14 -11.84
N SER A 162 -14.69 13.41 -12.28
CA SER A 162 -16.01 13.96 -12.59
C SER A 162 -16.73 14.49 -11.35
N ALA A 163 -16.70 13.74 -10.24
CA ALA A 163 -17.22 14.20 -8.95
C ALA A 163 -16.46 15.43 -8.40
N SER A 164 -15.13 15.44 -8.55
CA SER A 164 -14.26 16.58 -8.21
C SER A 164 -14.62 17.81 -9.06
N ALA A 165 -14.91 17.64 -10.35
CA ALA A 165 -15.35 18.71 -11.24
C ALA A 165 -16.69 19.33 -10.78
N LYS A 166 -17.60 18.50 -10.26
CA LYS A 166 -18.85 18.92 -9.60
C LYS A 166 -18.65 19.58 -8.21
N GLY A 167 -17.41 19.67 -7.71
CA GLY A 167 -17.11 20.38 -6.47
C GLY A 167 -17.00 19.51 -5.22
N LEU A 168 -17.13 18.18 -5.35
CA LEU A 168 -17.07 17.31 -4.18
C LEU A 168 -15.63 17.16 -3.65
N ARG A 169 -15.38 17.74 -2.47
CA ARG A 169 -14.06 17.74 -1.80
C ARG A 169 -13.47 16.34 -1.65
N HIS A 170 -14.25 15.38 -1.15
CA HIS A 170 -13.76 14.01 -0.91
C HIS A 170 -13.28 13.34 -2.21
N ALA A 171 -13.93 13.61 -3.33
CA ALA A 171 -13.48 13.10 -4.63
C ALA A 171 -12.16 13.73 -5.08
N THR A 172 -11.96 15.03 -4.84
CA THR A 172 -10.67 15.69 -5.08
C THR A 172 -9.55 15.04 -4.26
N LEU A 173 -9.81 14.72 -2.98
CA LEU A 173 -8.82 14.09 -2.09
C LEU A 173 -8.52 12.63 -2.46
N SER A 174 -9.56 11.83 -2.73
CA SER A 174 -9.41 10.43 -3.18
C SER A 174 -8.61 10.35 -4.47
N LEU A 175 -8.93 11.22 -5.45
CA LEU A 175 -8.18 11.31 -6.69
C LEU A 175 -6.73 11.74 -6.46
N ALA A 176 -6.48 12.78 -5.65
CA ALA A 176 -5.12 13.23 -5.36
C ALA A 176 -4.30 12.11 -4.68
N LYS A 177 -4.87 11.43 -3.68
CA LYS A 177 -4.25 10.27 -3.02
C LYS A 177 -3.89 9.18 -4.02
N TYR A 178 -4.81 8.85 -4.93
CA TYR A 178 -4.59 7.90 -6.02
C TYR A 178 -3.41 8.32 -6.91
N LEU A 179 -3.44 9.54 -7.44
CA LEU A 179 -2.40 10.05 -8.34
C LEU A 179 -1.02 10.08 -7.69
N VAL A 180 -0.95 10.45 -6.41
CA VAL A 180 0.28 10.40 -5.63
C VAL A 180 0.71 8.94 -5.44
N HIS A 181 -0.17 8.05 -4.96
CA HIS A 181 0.17 6.65 -4.72
C HIS A 181 0.79 5.97 -5.95
N PHE A 182 0.20 6.16 -7.13
CA PHE A 182 0.70 5.60 -8.39
C PHE A 182 1.78 6.45 -9.08
N ARG A 183 2.26 7.53 -8.44
CA ARG A 183 3.32 8.43 -8.94
C ARG A 183 3.02 9.06 -10.31
N ILE A 184 1.74 9.33 -10.58
CA ILE A 184 1.26 9.96 -11.82
C ILE A 184 0.71 11.38 -11.59
N TYR A 185 0.85 11.93 -10.38
CA TYR A 185 0.49 13.31 -10.06
C TYR A 185 1.28 14.31 -10.95
N GLY A 186 0.57 15.20 -11.62
CA GLY A 186 1.11 16.18 -12.57
C GLY A 186 1.47 15.59 -13.94
N MET A 187 1.18 14.31 -14.21
CA MET A 187 1.51 13.65 -15.48
C MET A 187 0.32 13.55 -16.44
N VAL A 188 -0.91 13.67 -15.93
CA VAL A 188 -2.15 13.47 -16.69
C VAL A 188 -2.82 14.82 -16.95
N ALA A 189 -2.63 15.36 -18.15
CA ALA A 189 -3.10 16.72 -18.49
C ALA A 189 -4.61 16.93 -18.27
N GLY A 190 -5.43 15.90 -18.52
CA GLY A 190 -6.88 15.94 -18.29
C GLY A 190 -7.29 16.11 -16.82
N LEU A 191 -6.37 15.84 -15.87
CA LEU A 191 -6.62 15.92 -14.44
C LEU A 191 -6.13 17.24 -13.80
N ASN A 192 -5.55 18.15 -14.59
CA ASN A 192 -5.01 19.42 -14.11
C ASN A 192 -6.03 20.24 -13.29
N ALA A 193 -7.30 20.23 -13.68
CA ALA A 193 -8.36 20.95 -12.96
C ALA A 193 -8.61 20.37 -11.56
N SER A 194 -8.59 19.05 -11.41
CA SER A 194 -8.70 18.37 -10.11
C SER A 194 -7.45 18.58 -9.26
N GLU A 195 -6.26 18.53 -9.85
CA GLU A 195 -5.02 18.85 -9.15
C GLU A 195 -4.97 20.30 -8.67
N ALA A 196 -5.48 21.24 -9.47
CA ALA A 196 -5.61 22.65 -9.05
C ALA A 196 -6.59 22.82 -7.88
N ARG A 197 -7.69 22.05 -7.84
CA ARG A 197 -8.60 22.01 -6.67
C ARG A 197 -7.87 21.48 -5.44
N PHE A 198 -7.14 20.37 -5.57
CA PHE A 198 -6.32 19.83 -4.49
C PHE A 198 -5.31 20.85 -3.96
N LYS A 199 -4.57 21.53 -4.84
CA LYS A 199 -3.61 22.57 -4.45
C LYS A 199 -4.27 23.72 -3.68
N ARG A 200 -5.50 24.11 -4.03
CA ARG A 200 -6.27 25.11 -3.27
C ARG A 200 -6.64 24.63 -1.87
N LEU A 201 -6.99 23.35 -1.70
CA LEU A 201 -7.23 22.77 -0.37
C LEU A 201 -5.97 22.82 0.48
N VAL A 202 -4.82 22.43 -0.07
CA VAL A 202 -3.52 22.49 0.61
C VAL A 202 -3.14 23.94 0.96
N ALA A 203 -3.30 24.87 0.02
CA ALA A 203 -2.96 26.27 0.21
C ALA A 203 -3.80 26.97 1.29
N SER A 204 -4.98 26.43 1.64
CA SER A 204 -5.79 26.95 2.75
C SER A 204 -5.12 26.76 4.11
N GLY A 205 -4.19 25.81 4.24
CA GLY A 205 -3.46 25.52 5.48
C GLY A 205 -4.28 24.93 6.63
N ASN A 206 -5.60 24.72 6.43
CA ASN A 206 -6.54 24.27 7.45
C ASN A 206 -7.19 22.91 7.13
N ASP A 207 -6.85 22.32 5.99
CA ASP A 207 -7.40 21.05 5.55
C ASP A 207 -6.43 19.90 5.88
N ALA A 208 -6.64 19.26 7.04
CA ALA A 208 -5.78 18.17 7.52
C ALA A 208 -5.66 17.01 6.53
N ASP A 209 -6.76 16.61 5.88
CA ASP A 209 -6.77 15.49 4.95
C ASP A 209 -5.98 15.83 3.66
N ALA A 210 -6.12 17.06 3.14
CA ALA A 210 -5.35 17.53 2.00
C ALA A 210 -3.85 17.59 2.33
N MET A 211 -3.51 18.08 3.52
CA MET A 211 -2.13 18.12 4.01
C MET A 211 -1.54 16.72 4.17
N ALA A 212 -2.32 15.72 4.58
CA ALA A 212 -1.85 14.34 4.63
C ALA A 212 -1.43 13.81 3.25
N VAL A 213 -2.18 14.13 2.19
CA VAL A 213 -1.83 13.79 0.80
C VAL A 213 -0.61 14.59 0.32
N GLU A 214 -0.52 15.88 0.65
CA GLU A 214 0.65 16.71 0.31
C GLU A 214 1.93 16.17 0.96
N GLY A 215 1.86 15.77 2.22
CA GLY A 215 2.96 15.12 2.92
C GLY A 215 3.43 13.85 2.21
N HIS A 216 2.51 13.02 1.69
CA HIS A 216 2.86 11.87 0.87
C HIS A 216 3.52 12.27 -0.46
N LEU A 217 3.02 13.31 -1.13
CA LEU A 217 3.63 13.82 -2.36
C LEU A 217 5.06 14.32 -2.13
N LEU A 218 5.28 15.09 -1.07
CA LEU A 218 6.61 15.57 -0.67
C LEU A 218 7.55 14.41 -0.33
N HIS A 219 7.05 13.38 0.36
CA HIS A 219 7.81 12.17 0.65
C HIS A 219 8.30 11.48 -0.64
N GLN A 220 7.41 11.30 -1.64
CA GLN A 220 7.78 10.69 -2.92
C GLN A 220 8.80 11.53 -3.71
N GLN A 221 8.77 12.85 -3.55
CA GLN A 221 9.76 13.78 -4.09
C GLN A 221 11.07 13.79 -3.31
N LYS A 222 11.23 12.91 -2.30
CA LYS A 222 12.38 12.83 -1.39
C LYS A 222 12.61 14.11 -0.57
N ARG A 223 11.57 14.94 -0.41
CA ARG A 223 11.59 16.16 0.41
C ARG A 223 11.13 15.83 1.84
N TYR A 224 11.87 14.95 2.50
CA TYR A 224 11.42 14.29 3.73
C TYR A 224 11.18 15.25 4.91
N GLU A 225 12.02 16.26 5.11
CA GLU A 225 11.80 17.25 6.19
C GLU A 225 10.53 18.07 5.95
N ALA A 226 10.28 18.50 4.70
CA ALA A 226 9.05 19.20 4.36
C ALA A 226 7.82 18.30 4.53
N ALA A 227 7.92 17.03 4.12
CA ALA A 227 6.87 16.03 4.32
C ALA A 227 6.54 15.86 5.81
N LYS A 228 7.56 15.69 6.65
CA LYS A 228 7.42 15.56 8.10
C LYS A 228 6.66 16.77 8.68
N THR A 229 7.11 17.99 8.42
CA THR A 229 6.47 19.21 8.94
C THR A 229 5.00 19.31 8.54
N VAL A 230 4.67 19.02 7.27
CA VAL A 230 3.29 19.05 6.77
C VAL A 230 2.42 17.98 7.44
N LEU A 231 2.96 16.76 7.62
CA LEU A 231 2.25 15.65 8.25
C LEU A 231 2.02 15.88 9.76
N GLU A 232 3.03 16.38 10.48
CA GLU A 232 2.87 16.77 11.89
C GLU A 232 1.78 17.82 12.04
N ARG A 233 1.80 18.85 11.18
CA ARG A 233 0.76 19.90 11.19
C ARG A 233 -0.64 19.35 10.87
N ALA A 234 -0.75 18.40 9.94
CA ALA A 234 -2.04 17.75 9.65
C ALA A 234 -2.59 17.00 10.88
N LEU A 235 -1.73 16.32 11.65
CA LEU A 235 -2.12 15.63 12.88
C LEU A 235 -2.53 16.58 14.01
N GLU A 236 -1.91 17.77 14.09
CA GLU A 236 -2.27 18.82 15.03
C GLU A 236 -3.66 19.41 14.74
N ILE A 237 -3.97 19.68 13.47
CA ILE A 237 -5.27 20.23 13.06
C ILE A 237 -6.39 19.23 13.38
N GLY A 238 -6.12 17.93 13.17
CA GLY A 238 -7.10 16.87 13.38
C GLY A 238 -8.04 16.72 12.19
N GLY A 239 -7.87 15.63 11.45
CA GLY A 239 -8.73 15.23 10.34
C GLY A 239 -9.68 14.10 10.71
N HIS A 240 -10.35 13.56 9.69
CA HIS A 240 -11.17 12.36 9.85
C HIS A 240 -10.31 11.17 10.31
N PRO A 241 -10.82 10.23 11.14
CA PRO A 241 -10.02 9.12 11.68
C PRO A 241 -9.26 8.30 10.63
N THR A 242 -9.90 7.98 9.50
CA THR A 242 -9.26 7.23 8.40
C THR A 242 -8.09 8.00 7.78
N TRP A 243 -8.21 9.32 7.63
CA TRP A 243 -7.15 10.20 7.15
C TRP A 243 -6.05 10.40 8.19
N ARG A 244 -6.39 10.36 9.48
CA ARG A 244 -5.40 10.36 10.57
C ARG A 244 -4.49 9.14 10.49
N ASN A 245 -5.04 7.93 10.36
CA ASN A 245 -4.23 6.70 10.22
C ASN A 245 -3.33 6.75 8.98
N TYR A 246 -3.86 7.24 7.86
CA TYR A 246 -3.07 7.48 6.65
C TYR A 246 -1.94 8.49 6.88
N CYS A 247 -2.19 9.59 7.59
CA CYS A 247 -1.21 10.60 7.93
C CYS A 247 -0.11 10.03 8.84
N GLU A 248 -0.49 9.32 9.91
CA GLU A 248 0.45 8.65 10.82
C GLU A 248 1.31 7.64 10.06
N LEU A 249 0.72 6.84 9.16
CA LEU A 249 1.48 5.90 8.31
C LEU A 249 2.54 6.62 7.49
N ARG A 250 2.17 7.70 6.79
CA ARG A 250 3.09 8.48 5.97
C ARG A 250 4.16 9.18 6.80
N LEU A 251 3.83 9.59 8.02
CA LEU A 251 4.79 10.17 8.96
C LEU A 251 5.80 9.12 9.42
N GLY A 252 5.34 7.92 9.78
CA GLY A 252 6.19 6.78 10.14
C GLY A 252 7.18 6.43 9.02
N THR A 253 6.72 6.31 7.77
CA THR A 253 7.62 6.07 6.62
C THR A 253 8.59 7.22 6.37
N THR A 254 8.16 8.46 6.63
CA THR A 254 9.02 9.64 6.49
C THR A 254 10.11 9.67 7.56
N TYR A 255 9.80 9.29 8.80
CA TYR A 255 10.80 9.14 9.85
C TYR A 255 11.84 8.07 9.53
N ALA A 256 11.42 6.92 8.99
CA ALA A 256 12.35 5.88 8.55
C ALA A 256 13.31 6.40 7.46
N ALA A 257 12.79 7.18 6.51
CA ALA A 257 13.61 7.81 5.46
C ALA A 257 14.60 8.86 6.01
N LEU A 258 14.26 9.51 7.12
CA LEU A 258 15.13 10.44 7.86
C LEU A 258 16.09 9.74 8.85
N ASN A 259 16.14 8.40 8.87
CA ASN A 259 16.88 7.59 9.84
C ASN A 259 16.47 7.82 11.31
N ARG A 260 15.25 8.33 11.55
CA ARG A 260 14.65 8.45 12.88
C ARG A 260 13.91 7.16 13.25
N ASP A 261 14.66 6.07 13.31
CA ASP A 261 14.10 4.73 13.28
C ASP A 261 13.27 4.40 14.52
N ASN A 262 13.59 4.95 15.70
CA ASN A 262 12.78 4.76 16.91
C ASN A 262 11.40 5.44 16.80
N ASP A 263 11.35 6.64 16.21
CA ASP A 263 10.09 7.37 16.00
C ASP A 263 9.23 6.66 14.94
N ALA A 264 9.86 6.22 13.85
CA ALA A 264 9.22 5.43 12.80
C ALA A 264 8.63 4.15 13.38
N ARG A 265 9.43 3.38 14.13
CA ARG A 265 9.03 2.12 14.74
C ARG A 265 7.79 2.31 15.60
N ARG A 266 7.84 3.25 16.55
CA ARG A 266 6.73 3.52 17.48
C ARG A 266 5.41 3.79 16.76
N ILE A 267 5.43 4.59 15.69
CA ILE A 267 4.22 4.93 14.93
C ILE A 267 3.74 3.72 14.12
N LEU A 268 4.65 3.03 13.45
CA LEU A 268 4.30 1.90 12.57
C LEU A 268 3.84 0.67 13.37
N GLU A 269 4.44 0.38 14.53
CA GLU A 269 3.98 -0.67 15.46
C GLU A 269 2.55 -0.39 15.91
N LYS A 270 2.28 0.83 16.40
CA LYS A 270 0.92 1.24 16.79
C LYS A 270 -0.09 0.98 15.67
N LEU A 271 0.24 1.36 14.44
CA LEU A 271 -0.66 1.16 13.29
C LEU A 271 -0.85 -0.32 12.94
N ALA A 272 0.22 -1.10 12.95
CA ALA A 272 0.17 -2.55 12.73
C ALA A 272 -0.65 -3.26 13.81
N ASP A 273 -0.51 -2.85 15.07
CA ASP A 273 -1.24 -3.42 16.21
C ASP A 273 -2.73 -3.02 16.20
N MET A 274 -3.07 -1.87 15.59
CA MET A 274 -4.46 -1.51 15.24
C MET A 274 -5.00 -2.30 14.03
N GLY A 275 -4.18 -3.18 13.44
CA GLY A 275 -4.56 -4.04 12.34
C GLY A 275 -4.38 -3.42 10.95
N LEU A 276 -3.81 -2.22 10.82
CA LEU A 276 -3.64 -1.53 9.54
C LEU A 276 -2.62 -2.28 8.64
N PRO A 277 -3.05 -2.96 7.56
CA PRO A 277 -2.17 -3.81 6.75
C PRO A 277 -1.00 -3.05 6.13
N ASP A 278 -1.25 -1.80 5.70
CA ASP A 278 -0.27 -0.94 5.04
C ASP A 278 0.96 -0.60 5.92
N ALA A 279 0.86 -0.76 7.24
CA ALA A 279 1.95 -0.49 8.17
C ALA A 279 2.97 -1.64 8.25
N GLU A 280 2.56 -2.87 7.93
CA GLU A 280 3.43 -4.06 8.08
C GLU A 280 4.65 -4.03 7.14
N PRO A 281 4.53 -3.70 5.83
CA PRO A 281 5.70 -3.63 4.95
C PRO A 281 6.79 -2.64 5.39
N PRO A 282 6.50 -1.35 5.64
CA PRO A 282 7.55 -0.42 6.09
C PRO A 282 8.09 -0.77 7.49
N LEU A 283 7.26 -1.37 8.37
CA LEU A 283 7.72 -1.86 9.66
C LEU A 283 8.70 -3.03 9.52
N ALA A 284 8.39 -4.00 8.66
CA ALA A 284 9.28 -5.12 8.36
C ALA A 284 10.60 -4.65 7.75
N GLU A 285 10.57 -3.72 6.79
CA GLU A 285 11.79 -3.13 6.21
C GLU A 285 12.65 -2.45 7.29
N LEU A 286 12.04 -1.75 8.24
CA LEU A 286 12.73 -1.10 9.35
C LEU A 286 13.40 -2.11 10.31
N TYR A 287 12.65 -3.14 10.71
CA TYR A 287 13.15 -4.24 11.54
C TYR A 287 14.32 -4.95 10.87
N LEU A 288 14.20 -5.16 9.57
CA LEU A 288 15.22 -5.82 8.78
C LEU A 288 16.51 -5.02 8.69
N LYS A 289 16.39 -3.72 8.38
CA LYS A 289 17.52 -2.79 8.33
C LYS A 289 18.30 -2.75 9.65
N ARG A 290 17.61 -2.89 10.79
CA ARG A 290 18.22 -2.81 12.12
C ARG A 290 18.51 -4.17 12.76
N ARG A 291 18.08 -5.27 12.15
CA ARG A 291 18.12 -6.63 12.71
C ARG A 291 17.57 -6.68 14.14
N TRP A 292 16.42 -6.02 14.36
CA TRP A 292 15.75 -6.08 15.65
C TRP A 292 15.13 -7.45 15.90
N GLU A 293 15.00 -7.83 17.16
CA GLU A 293 14.33 -9.07 17.57
C GLU A 293 12.90 -9.13 16.99
N GLY A 294 12.50 -10.30 16.48
CA GLY A 294 11.19 -10.49 15.86
C GLY A 294 11.08 -10.00 14.41
N TRP A 295 12.19 -9.63 13.75
CA TRP A 295 12.19 -9.24 12.33
C TRP A 295 11.62 -10.32 11.42
N GLU A 296 11.86 -11.61 11.70
CA GLU A 296 11.33 -12.73 10.91
C GLU A 296 9.80 -12.75 10.92
N LEU A 297 9.19 -12.69 12.12
CA LEU A 297 7.74 -12.70 12.28
C LEU A 297 7.10 -11.48 11.60
N ARG A 298 7.69 -10.29 11.74
CA ARG A 298 7.20 -9.06 11.09
C ARG A 298 7.33 -9.16 9.57
N THR A 299 8.44 -9.70 9.08
CA THR A 299 8.67 -9.92 7.64
C THR A 299 7.66 -10.93 7.08
N TYR A 300 7.39 -12.02 7.79
CA TYR A 300 6.36 -12.99 7.44
C TYR A 300 4.96 -12.37 7.40
N ARG A 301 4.58 -11.55 8.39
CA ARG A 301 3.29 -10.83 8.39
C ARG A 301 3.14 -9.90 7.19
N ALA A 302 4.18 -9.12 6.91
CA ALA A 302 4.21 -8.23 5.75
C ALA A 302 4.13 -9.01 4.42
N ALA A 303 4.84 -10.13 4.33
CA ALA A 303 4.86 -11.01 3.16
C ALA A 303 3.47 -11.59 2.85
N ASN A 304 2.76 -12.07 3.86
CA ASN A 304 1.41 -12.62 3.71
C ASN A 304 0.36 -11.60 3.29
N ARG A 305 0.53 -10.32 3.66
CA ARG A 305 -0.49 -9.29 3.42
C ARG A 305 -0.31 -8.58 2.09
N MET A 306 0.84 -7.93 1.87
CA MET A 306 0.98 -6.95 0.78
C MET A 306 2.37 -6.93 0.12
N ALA A 307 3.31 -7.74 0.59
CA ALA A 307 4.68 -7.72 0.10
C ALA A 307 5.23 -9.14 -0.14
N PRO A 308 4.65 -9.93 -1.05
CA PRO A 308 5.07 -11.32 -1.29
C PRO A 308 6.56 -11.45 -1.64
N LYS A 309 7.17 -10.40 -2.21
CA LYS A 309 8.62 -10.28 -2.42
C LYS A 309 9.46 -10.50 -1.14
N LEU A 310 8.90 -10.26 0.05
CA LEU A 310 9.57 -10.49 1.32
C LEU A 310 9.70 -11.98 1.66
N PHE A 311 8.93 -12.87 1.02
CA PHE A 311 9.16 -14.31 1.13
C PHE A 311 10.49 -14.72 0.48
N ALA A 312 10.90 -14.09 -0.62
CA ALA A 312 12.22 -14.35 -1.21
C ALA A 312 13.34 -13.97 -0.23
N TYR A 313 13.18 -12.85 0.47
CA TYR A 313 14.12 -12.43 1.50
C TYR A 313 14.20 -13.44 2.66
N LEU A 314 13.05 -13.91 3.16
CA LEU A 314 13.00 -14.95 4.18
C LEU A 314 13.72 -16.23 3.70
N SER A 315 13.45 -16.67 2.46
CA SER A 315 14.10 -17.82 1.83
C SER A 315 15.63 -17.70 1.84
N GLU A 316 16.16 -16.55 1.40
CA GLU A 316 17.61 -16.29 1.41
C GLU A 316 18.22 -16.30 2.81
N GLU A 317 17.52 -15.78 3.82
CA GLU A 317 18.03 -15.77 5.19
C GLU A 317 18.04 -17.16 5.83
N GLU A 318 17.03 -18.00 5.57
CA GLU A 318 17.02 -19.37 6.09
C GLU A 318 18.21 -20.18 5.57
N MET A 319 18.60 -19.95 4.30
CA MET A 319 19.75 -20.61 3.68
C MET A 319 21.10 -20.15 4.25
N LYS A 320 21.17 -18.93 4.82
CA LYS A 320 22.40 -18.38 5.40
C LYS A 320 22.66 -18.85 6.83
N LYS A 321 21.63 -19.32 7.54
CA LYS A 321 21.76 -19.78 8.92
C LYS A 321 22.67 -21.01 8.99
N HIS A 322 23.72 -20.93 9.81
CA HIS A 322 24.64 -22.05 10.04
C HIS A 322 24.03 -23.05 11.05
N GLU A 323 24.41 -24.34 10.98
CA GLU A 323 23.95 -25.39 11.92
C GLU A 323 24.20 -25.01 13.39
N ASP A 324 25.26 -24.24 13.65
CA ASP A 324 25.66 -23.85 15.01
C ASP A 324 24.88 -22.66 15.59
N GLU A 325 24.14 -21.90 14.79
CA GLU A 325 23.44 -20.68 15.25
C GLU A 325 22.02 -20.94 15.75
N ASP A 326 21.33 -21.95 15.20
CA ASP A 326 19.90 -22.14 15.48
C ASP A 326 19.63 -23.31 16.45
N GLY A 327 20.47 -24.35 16.49
CA GLY A 327 20.40 -25.49 17.44
C GLY A 327 19.09 -26.30 17.47
N GLU A 328 17.99 -25.75 16.95
CA GLU A 328 16.62 -26.22 17.03
C GLU A 328 16.13 -26.79 15.69
N ARG A 329 16.75 -26.40 14.57
CA ARG A 329 16.37 -26.86 13.21
C ARG A 329 17.50 -27.57 12.50
N THR A 330 17.17 -28.69 11.88
CA THR A 330 18.09 -29.45 11.02
C THR A 330 18.35 -28.70 9.70
N SER A 331 19.46 -29.01 9.01
CA SER A 331 19.73 -28.49 7.67
C SER A 331 18.65 -28.87 6.64
N GLU A 332 18.03 -30.04 6.79
CA GLU A 332 16.91 -30.48 5.97
C GLU A 332 15.66 -29.60 6.17
N GLU A 333 15.27 -29.33 7.43
CA GLU A 333 14.13 -28.46 7.72
C GLU A 333 14.33 -27.04 7.19
N ARG A 334 15.55 -26.50 7.26
CA ARG A 334 15.87 -25.18 6.72
C ARG A 334 15.77 -25.14 5.20
N LEU A 335 16.23 -26.19 4.52
CA LEU A 335 16.05 -26.31 3.07
C LEU A 335 14.56 -26.36 2.70
N LEU A 336 13.75 -27.10 3.45
CA LEU A 336 12.30 -27.17 3.24
C LEU A 336 11.62 -25.79 3.40
N TRP A 337 11.95 -25.06 4.47
CA TRP A 337 11.41 -23.70 4.68
C TRP A 337 11.86 -22.72 3.60
N SER A 338 13.13 -22.78 3.20
CA SER A 338 13.66 -21.96 2.10
C SER A 338 12.90 -22.21 0.79
N ILE A 339 12.66 -23.47 0.43
CA ILE A 339 11.90 -23.84 -0.77
C ILE A 339 10.46 -23.33 -0.67
N GLU A 340 9.81 -23.52 0.48
CA GLU A 340 8.43 -23.08 0.66
C GLU A 340 8.29 -21.56 0.58
N TRP A 341 9.21 -20.81 1.20
CA TRP A 341 9.24 -19.35 1.08
C TRP A 341 9.53 -18.89 -0.35
N SER A 342 10.45 -19.53 -1.09
CA SER A 342 10.66 -19.24 -2.51
C SER A 342 9.38 -19.44 -3.31
N ARG A 343 8.69 -20.56 -3.11
CA ARG A 343 7.41 -20.87 -3.76
C ARG A 343 6.32 -19.84 -3.45
N LEU A 344 6.25 -19.36 -2.21
CA LEU A 344 5.31 -18.31 -1.81
C LEU A 344 5.65 -16.94 -2.45
N SER A 345 6.92 -16.67 -2.72
CA SER A 345 7.36 -15.45 -3.40
C SER A 345 7.00 -15.42 -4.89
N GLU A 346 6.95 -16.59 -5.52
CA GLU A 346 6.62 -16.79 -6.93
C GLU A 346 5.11 -16.84 -7.20
N ARG A 347 4.28 -16.95 -6.16
CA ARG A 347 2.83 -16.95 -6.35
C ARG A 347 2.47 -15.67 -7.11
N PRO A 348 1.81 -15.78 -8.28
CA PRO A 348 1.16 -14.64 -8.89
C PRO A 348 0.33 -14.01 -7.77
N ARG A 349 0.42 -12.68 -7.60
CA ARG A 349 -0.56 -11.97 -6.77
C ARG A 349 -1.91 -12.53 -7.20
N MET A 350 -2.64 -13.14 -6.27
CA MET A 350 -3.92 -13.79 -6.60
C MET A 350 -4.72 -12.76 -7.38
N SER A 351 -4.81 -12.97 -8.70
CA SER A 351 -5.16 -12.01 -9.74
C SER A 351 -5.37 -10.56 -9.25
N ASP A 352 -4.29 -9.77 -9.33
CA ASP A 352 -4.37 -8.32 -9.62
C ASP A 352 -5.10 -8.05 -10.96
#